data_AF-A0A5B7C9K9-F1
#
_entry.id   AF-A0A5B7C9K9-F1
#
_cell.length_a   1.000
_cell.length_b   1.000
_cell.length_c   1.000
_cell.angle_alpha   90.00
_cell.angle_beta   90.00
_cell.angle_gamma   90.00
#
_symmetry.space_group_name_H-M   'P 1'
#
loop_
_entity.id
_entity.type
_entity.pdbx_description
1 polymer ?
#
loop_
_entity_poly.entity_id
_entity_poly.type
_entity_poly.pdbx_seq_one_letter_code
_entity_poly.pdbx_strand_id
1 'polypeptide(L)'
;YLGVGYRWITIFLALGCYYFLLVPGCLQVGYYYFFSSQVRRGIVYGNQPRNRLDLYLPKNRDGPKPVVAFVIGGAWIAGYKAWGSVIGQQLSERDIIVACIDYRNFPQGTM
;
A
#
# COMPACT_ATOMS: atom_id res chain seq x y z
N TYR A 1 20.32 -35.93 -19.44
CA TYR A 1 18.95 -35.51 -19.06
C TYR A 1 18.72 -35.27 -17.55
N LEU A 2 19.68 -35.53 -16.65
CA LEU A 2 19.52 -35.30 -15.20
C LEU A 2 19.65 -33.83 -14.74
N GLY A 3 20.24 -32.94 -15.56
CA GLY A 3 20.47 -31.53 -15.16
C GLY A 3 19.25 -30.61 -15.20
N VAL A 4 18.22 -30.95 -15.99
CA VAL A 4 17.02 -30.10 -16.13
C VAL A 4 16.18 -30.15 -14.85
N GLY A 5 15.97 -31.33 -14.27
CA GLY A 5 15.19 -31.49 -13.03
C GLY A 5 15.82 -30.77 -11.83
N TYR A 6 17.14 -30.87 -11.68
CA TYR A 6 17.87 -30.18 -10.62
C TYR A 6 17.70 -28.66 -10.69
N ARG A 7 17.76 -28.08 -11.91
CA ARG A 7 17.57 -26.63 -12.12
C ARG A 7 16.16 -26.16 -11.70
N TRP A 8 15.13 -26.93 -11.98
CA TRP A 8 13.76 -26.56 -11.58
C TRP A 8 13.56 -26.66 -10.07
N ILE A 9 14.15 -27.67 -9.43
CA ILE A 9 14.11 -27.82 -7.97
C ILE A 9 14.83 -26.65 -7.29
N THR A 10 16.01 -26.25 -7.76
CA THR A 10 16.74 -25.14 -7.16
C THR A 10 16.02 -23.80 -7.34
N ILE A 11 15.40 -23.55 -8.51
CA ILE A 11 14.56 -22.36 -8.72
C ILE A 11 13.36 -22.38 -7.80
N PHE A 12 12.67 -23.51 -7.64
CA PHE A 12 11.53 -23.63 -6.75
C PHE A 12 11.91 -23.34 -5.29
N LEU A 13 13.02 -23.92 -4.82
CA LEU A 13 13.55 -23.66 -3.48
C LEU A 13 13.97 -22.19 -3.32
N ALA A 14 14.64 -21.60 -4.32
CA ALA A 14 15.04 -20.20 -4.29
C ALA A 14 13.82 -19.26 -4.23
N LEU A 15 12.76 -19.54 -5.00
CA LEU A 15 11.49 -18.79 -4.94
C LEU A 15 10.81 -18.96 -3.58
N GLY A 16 10.84 -20.16 -3.01
CA GLY A 16 10.33 -20.43 -1.66
C GLY A 16 11.07 -19.61 -0.59
N CYS A 17 12.40 -19.62 -0.61
CA CYS A 17 13.22 -18.81 0.28
C CYS A 17 12.97 -17.31 0.07
N TYR A 18 12.88 -16.85 -1.17
CA TYR A 18 12.58 -15.46 -1.50
C TYR A 18 11.23 -15.01 -0.91
N TYR A 19 10.18 -15.81 -1.11
CA TYR A 19 8.86 -15.54 -0.53
C TYR A 19 8.91 -15.52 1.00
N PHE A 20 9.55 -16.51 1.61
CA PHE A 20 9.69 -16.60 3.06
C PHE A 20 10.38 -15.36 3.67
N LEU A 21 11.38 -14.80 2.99
CA LEU A 21 12.06 -13.59 3.46
C LEU A 21 11.22 -12.32 3.30
N LEU A 22 10.35 -12.24 2.30
CA LEU A 22 9.50 -11.06 2.06
C LEU A 22 8.23 -11.03 2.92
N VAL A 23 7.63 -12.19 3.16
CA VAL A 23 6.33 -12.32 3.83
C VAL A 23 6.26 -11.61 5.18
N PRO A 24 7.26 -11.70 6.09
CA PRO A 24 7.20 -11.00 7.38
C PRO A 24 7.01 -9.49 7.23
N GLY A 25 7.71 -8.85 6.29
CA GLY A 25 7.57 -7.42 6.03
C GLY A 25 6.21 -7.06 5.44
N CYS A 26 5.73 -7.85 4.47
CA CYS A 26 4.40 -7.67 3.90
C CYS A 26 3.28 -7.86 4.94
N LEU A 27 3.41 -8.87 5.81
CA LEU A 27 2.46 -9.14 6.89
C LEU A 27 2.46 -8.01 7.93
N GLN A 28 3.62 -7.46 8.28
CA GLN A 28 3.72 -6.35 9.22
C GLN A 28 2.97 -5.11 8.69
N VAL A 29 3.19 -4.76 7.42
CA VAL A 29 2.49 -3.62 6.77
C VAL A 29 1.00 -3.88 6.66
N GLY A 30 0.61 -5.10 6.28
CA GLY A 30 -0.80 -5.51 6.23
C GLY A 30 -1.46 -5.41 7.60
N TYR A 31 -0.83 -5.94 8.64
CA TYR A 31 -1.32 -5.86 10.02
C TYR A 31 -1.50 -4.40 10.45
N TYR A 32 -0.51 -3.54 10.21
CA TYR A 32 -0.62 -2.12 10.48
C TYR A 32 -1.80 -1.48 9.73
N TYR A 33 -1.95 -1.76 8.43
CA TYR A 33 -3.03 -1.19 7.61
C TYR A 33 -4.42 -1.58 8.11
N PHE A 34 -4.63 -2.83 8.51
CA PHE A 34 -5.94 -3.33 8.92
C PHE A 34 -6.29 -3.01 10.38
N PHE A 35 -5.31 -3.07 11.29
CA PHE A 35 -5.57 -3.03 12.74
C PHE A 35 -5.11 -1.74 13.43
N SER A 36 -4.37 -0.86 12.76
CA SER A 36 -3.96 0.41 13.38
C SER A 36 -5.11 1.42 13.45
N SER A 37 -5.34 1.99 14.63
CA SER A 37 -6.29 3.08 14.85
C SER A 37 -5.87 4.41 14.20
N GLN A 38 -4.60 4.50 13.75
CA GLN A 38 -4.06 5.66 13.05
C GLN A 38 -4.49 5.69 11.57
N VAL A 39 -4.94 4.56 11.01
CA VAL A 39 -5.32 4.45 9.61
C VAL A 39 -6.84 4.53 9.49
N ARG A 40 -7.35 5.67 9.00
CA ARG A 40 -8.76 5.83 8.67
C ARG A 40 -8.98 5.44 7.22
N ARG A 41 -9.55 4.26 7.00
CA ARG A 41 -9.70 3.68 5.67
C ARG A 41 -11.04 4.03 5.02
N GLY A 42 -11.05 4.09 3.70
CA GLY A 42 -12.28 4.13 2.89
C GLY A 42 -13.07 5.43 2.96
N ILE A 43 -12.42 6.56 3.24
CA ILE A 43 -13.06 7.88 3.31
C ILE A 43 -13.53 8.26 1.91
N VAL A 44 -14.83 8.47 1.75
CA VAL A 44 -15.44 8.80 0.47
C VAL A 44 -15.18 10.27 0.13
N TYR A 45 -14.64 10.54 -1.06
CA TYR A 45 -14.46 11.90 -1.57
C TYR A 45 -15.25 12.16 -2.86
N GLY A 46 -15.91 11.14 -3.42
CA GLY A 46 -16.79 11.29 -4.57
C GLY A 46 -17.70 10.09 -4.80
N ASN A 47 -18.59 10.20 -5.78
CA ASN A 47 -19.69 9.26 -5.97
C ASN A 47 -19.28 7.87 -6.50
N GLN A 48 -18.08 7.76 -7.08
CA GLN A 48 -17.63 6.50 -7.68
C GLN A 48 -17.03 5.57 -6.63
N PRO A 49 -17.14 4.23 -6.78
CA PRO A 49 -16.62 3.28 -5.79
C PRO A 49 -15.13 3.43 -5.47
N ARG A 50 -14.33 3.86 -6.46
CA ARG A 50 -12.90 4.10 -6.28
C ARG A 50 -12.55 5.51 -5.82
N ASN A 51 -13.52 6.41 -5.70
CA ASN A 51 -13.31 7.75 -5.16
C ASN A 51 -13.28 7.71 -3.62
N ARG A 52 -12.30 6.97 -3.11
CA ARG A 52 -12.05 6.79 -1.69
C ARG A 52 -10.59 7.06 -1.38
N LEU A 53 -10.30 7.47 -0.15
CA LEU A 53 -8.93 7.65 0.30
C LEU A 53 -8.74 7.03 1.68
N ASP A 54 -7.48 6.73 2.00
CA ASP A 54 -7.08 6.31 3.35
C ASP A 54 -6.24 7.43 3.97
N LEU A 55 -6.59 7.85 5.19
CA LEU A 55 -5.81 8.82 5.96
C LEU A 55 -4.93 8.11 6.98
N TYR A 56 -3.65 8.45 6.98
CA TYR A 56 -2.68 8.06 8.00
C TYR A 56 -2.48 9.26 8.91
N LEU A 57 -2.90 9.11 10.17
CA LEU A 57 -2.88 10.16 11.16
C LEU A 57 -1.68 10.00 12.09
N PRO A 58 -1.00 11.11 12.43
CA PRO A 58 0.05 11.08 13.44
C PRO A 58 -0.50 10.72 14.82
N LYS A 59 0.39 10.23 15.70
CA LYS A 59 0.03 9.90 17.09
C LYS A 59 -0.33 11.18 17.86
N ASN A 60 0.41 12.25 17.64
CA ASN A 60 0.12 13.57 18.18
C ASN A 60 -0.82 14.34 17.23
N ARG A 61 -1.99 14.72 17.73
CA ARG A 61 -3.02 15.46 16.97
C ARG A 61 -3.14 16.92 17.38
N ASP A 62 -2.18 17.43 18.15
CA ASP A 62 -2.20 18.78 18.67
C ASP A 62 -1.75 19.77 17.59
N GLY A 63 -2.59 20.79 17.37
CA GLY A 63 -2.35 21.86 16.41
C GLY A 63 -2.45 21.44 14.94
N PRO A 64 -2.27 22.39 14.02
CA PRO A 64 -2.24 22.11 12.59
C PRO A 64 -0.99 21.29 12.23
N LYS A 65 -1.18 20.24 11.43
CA LYS A 65 -0.10 19.39 10.90
C LYS A 65 -0.04 19.51 9.37
N PRO A 66 1.15 19.40 8.76
CA PRO A 66 1.27 19.34 7.31
C PRO A 66 0.52 18.12 6.76
N VAL A 67 -0.08 18.28 5.57
CA VAL A 67 -0.83 17.23 4.90
C VAL A 67 -0.18 16.92 3.55
N VAL A 68 0.09 15.64 3.30
CA VAL A 68 0.60 15.14 2.03
C VAL A 68 -0.48 14.34 1.33
N ALA A 69 -0.88 14.76 0.13
CA ALA A 69 -1.70 13.96 -0.77
C ALA A 69 -0.79 13.02 -1.57
N PHE A 70 -0.90 11.73 -1.32
CA PHE A 70 -0.16 10.69 -2.03
C PHE A 70 -1.06 10.04 -3.08
N VAL A 71 -0.72 10.23 -4.35
CA VAL A 71 -1.38 9.59 -5.49
C VAL A 71 -0.49 8.45 -5.96
N ILE A 72 -1.02 7.23 -5.90
CA ILE A 72 -0.26 6.05 -6.32
C ILE A 72 -0.01 6.08 -7.84
N GLY A 73 1.13 5.55 -8.28
CA GLY A 73 1.41 5.33 -9.70
C GLY A 73 0.74 4.06 -10.24
N GLY A 74 1.22 3.58 -11.39
CA GLY A 74 0.74 2.35 -12.03
C GLY A 74 0.17 2.56 -13.44
N ALA A 75 0.68 3.57 -14.16
CA ALA A 75 0.31 3.88 -15.54
C ALA A 75 -1.21 3.97 -15.75
N TRP A 76 -1.95 4.47 -14.75
CA TRP A 76 -3.41 4.60 -14.76
C TRP A 76 -4.20 3.29 -14.96
N ILE A 77 -3.52 2.15 -14.99
CA ILE A 77 -4.09 0.81 -15.24
C ILE A 77 -4.07 -0.01 -13.96
N ALA A 78 -2.98 0.10 -13.20
CA ALA A 78 -2.79 -0.51 -11.89
C ALA A 78 -2.65 0.57 -10.82
N GLY A 79 -2.81 0.18 -9.55
CA GLY A 79 -2.75 1.09 -8.42
C GLY A 79 -3.90 0.87 -7.46
N TYR A 80 -3.63 0.93 -6.16
CA TYR A 80 -4.63 0.93 -5.10
C TYR A 80 -4.11 1.70 -3.89
N LYS A 81 -4.98 2.43 -3.17
CA LYS A 81 -4.59 3.29 -2.03
C LYS A 81 -3.81 2.57 -0.92
N ALA A 82 -4.03 1.28 -0.69
CA ALA A 82 -3.28 0.52 0.31
C ALA A 82 -1.81 0.30 -0.06
N TRP A 83 -1.41 0.46 -1.33
CA TRP A 83 0.00 0.36 -1.71
C TRP A 83 0.82 1.53 -1.16
N GLY A 84 0.17 2.63 -0.77
CA GLY A 84 0.78 3.76 -0.08
C GLY A 84 1.04 3.53 1.41
N SER A 85 0.69 2.39 2.00
CA SER A 85 0.74 2.19 3.47
C SER A 85 2.11 2.39 4.09
N VAL A 86 3.18 1.98 3.40
CA VAL A 86 4.55 2.15 3.91
C VAL A 86 4.89 3.64 4.04
N ILE A 87 4.60 4.43 3.00
CA ILE A 87 4.85 5.88 2.98
C ILE A 87 3.93 6.58 4.00
N GLY A 88 2.65 6.19 4.03
CA GLY A 88 1.67 6.70 4.98
C GLY A 88 2.11 6.51 6.42
N GLN A 89 2.58 5.31 6.77
CA GLN A 89 3.13 5.01 8.08
C GLN A 89 4.35 5.90 8.40
N GLN A 90 5.38 5.88 7.54
CA GLN A 90 6.65 6.57 7.79
C GLN A 90 6.51 8.09 7.96
N LEU A 91 5.61 8.72 7.19
CA LEU A 91 5.35 10.15 7.32
C LEU A 91 4.46 10.47 8.52
N SER A 92 3.47 9.62 8.83
CA SER A 92 2.63 9.80 10.03
C SER A 92 3.42 9.70 11.33
N GLU A 93 4.50 8.92 11.36
CA GLU A 93 5.44 8.86 12.49
C GLU A 93 6.24 10.17 12.68
N ARG A 94 6.31 11.02 11.64
CA ARG A 94 6.99 12.33 11.65
C ARG A 94 6.00 13.50 11.79
N ASP A 95 4.82 13.26 12.37
CA ASP A 95 3.76 14.26 12.56
C ASP A 95 3.18 14.84 11.25
N ILE A 96 3.23 14.08 10.16
CA ILE A 96 2.65 14.47 8.86
C ILE A 96 1.40 13.63 8.59
N ILE A 97 0.29 14.29 8.26
CA ILE A 97 -0.93 13.58 7.83
C ILE A 97 -0.74 13.16 6.37
N VAL A 98 -0.98 11.88 6.05
CA VAL A 98 -0.92 11.40 4.66
C VAL A 98 -2.28 10.95 4.20
N ALA A 99 -2.74 11.48 3.07
CA ALA A 99 -3.92 11.03 2.36
C ALA A 99 -3.51 10.18 1.15
N CYS A 100 -3.68 8.86 1.24
CA CYS A 100 -3.50 7.97 0.10
C CYS A 100 -4.79 7.92 -0.72
N ILE A 101 -4.77 8.54 -1.89
CA ILE A 101 -5.96 8.70 -2.74
C ILE A 101 -6.07 7.53 -3.71
N ASP A 102 -7.21 6.85 -3.67
CA ASP A 102 -7.60 5.87 -4.70
C ASP A 102 -8.30 6.60 -5.83
N TYR A 103 -8.12 6.14 -7.05
CA TYR A 103 -8.72 6.73 -8.23
C TYR A 103 -9.20 5.64 -9.18
N ARG A 104 -10.02 6.01 -10.18
CA ARG A 104 -10.47 5.06 -11.20
C ARG A 104 -9.34 4.73 -12.16
N ASN A 105 -9.09 3.44 -12.37
CA ASN A 105 -8.14 2.98 -13.39
C ASN A 105 -8.83 2.85 -14.75
N PHE A 106 -8.08 2.94 -15.84
CA PHE A 106 -8.53 2.56 -17.18
C PHE A 106 -8.97 1.08 -17.20
N PRO A 107 -10.05 0.72 -17.91
CA PRO A 107 -10.89 1.54 -18.78
C PRO A 107 -12.05 2.26 -18.07
N GLN A 108 -12.18 2.12 -16.75
CA GLN A 108 -13.29 2.73 -15.98
C GLN A 108 -13.12 4.24 -15.83
N GLY A 109 -11.88 4.71 -15.75
CA GLY A 109 -11.50 6.10 -15.93
C GLY A 109 -11.34 6.41 -17.41
N THR A 110 -12.03 7.45 -17.89
CA THR A 110 -11.78 8.05 -19.21
C THR A 110 -10.54 8.94 -19.11
N MET A 111 -9.70 8.95 -20.15
CA MET A 111 -8.61 9.91 -20.31
C MET A 111 -9.15 11.31 -20.56
#